data_AF-A0A392TCE1-F1
#
_entry.id   AF-A0A392TCE1-F1
#
_cell.length_a   1.000
_cell.length_b   1.000
_cell.length_c   1.000
_cell.angle_alpha   90.00
_cell.angle_beta   90.00
_cell.angle_gamma   90.00
#
_symmetry.space_group_name_H-M   'P 1'
#
loop_
_entity.id
_entity.type
_entity.pdbx_description
1 polymer ?
#
loop_
_entity_poly.entity_id
_entity_poly.type
_entity_poly.pdbx_seq_one_letter_code
_entity_poly.pdbx_strand_id
1 'polypeptide(L)'
;GRPPTDQQQQVVMKKRFRTKFTQEQKDKMFNFAEKVGWKFQKQEESLVQQFCQEIGVKRRVLKVWMHNNKHNLAKKQLQDEHTTANHLPTP
;
A
#
# COMPACT_ATOMS: atom_id res chain seq x y z
N GLY A 1 -45.92 15.48 -12.42
CA GLY A 1 -45.69 14.16 -11.81
C GLY A 1 -44.36 13.59 -12.26
N ARG A 2 -43.42 13.52 -11.32
CA ARG A 2 -42.20 12.68 -11.22
C ARG A 2 -41.29 13.37 -10.16
N PRO A 3 -40.94 12.74 -9.03
CA PRO A 3 -39.96 13.31 -8.12
C PRO A 3 -38.54 13.08 -8.67
N PRO A 4 -37.60 14.03 -8.49
CA PRO A 4 -36.18 13.76 -8.66
C PRO A 4 -35.66 13.12 -7.37
N THR A 5 -35.34 11.84 -7.40
CA THR A 5 -34.57 11.20 -6.31
C THR A 5 -33.10 11.53 -6.53
N ASP A 6 -32.68 12.71 -6.05
CA ASP A 6 -31.30 12.98 -5.68
C ASP A 6 -30.95 12.00 -4.56
N GLN A 7 -30.46 10.80 -4.92
CA GLN A 7 -29.85 9.91 -3.95
C GLN A 7 -28.51 10.52 -3.54
N GLN A 8 -28.60 11.51 -2.66
CA GLN A 8 -27.49 12.09 -1.94
C GLN A 8 -26.98 11.03 -0.95
N GLN A 9 -26.21 10.07 -1.48
CA GLN A 9 -25.45 9.13 -0.70
C GLN A 9 -24.51 9.95 0.16
N GLN A 10 -24.86 10.09 1.45
CA GLN A 10 -24.06 10.70 2.48
C GLN A 10 -22.67 10.07 2.48
N VAL A 11 -21.75 10.70 1.75
CA VAL A 11 -20.31 10.57 1.97
C VAL A 11 -20.05 11.26 3.30
N VAL A 12 -20.37 10.54 4.38
CA VAL A 12 -19.83 10.84 5.71
C VAL A 12 -18.34 10.90 5.50
N MET A 13 -17.83 12.12 5.44
CA MET A 13 -16.42 12.45 5.39
C MET A 13 -15.86 12.01 6.74
N LYS A 14 -15.68 10.70 6.90
CA LYS A 14 -14.87 10.05 7.91
C LYS A 14 -13.50 10.68 7.74
N LYS A 15 -13.27 11.77 8.47
CA LYS A 15 -12.01 12.49 8.59
C LYS A 15 -10.95 11.40 8.67
N ARG A 16 -10.18 11.25 7.61
CA ARG A 16 -9.21 10.16 7.50
C ARG A 16 -8.15 10.48 8.54
N PHE A 17 -8.27 9.88 9.72
CA PHE A 17 -7.16 9.85 10.64
C PHE A 17 -5.98 9.27 9.88
N ARG A 18 -4.90 10.04 9.80
CA ARG A 18 -3.66 9.59 9.17
C ARG A 18 -3.17 8.42 10.01
N THR A 19 -3.51 7.21 9.58
CA THR A 19 -3.01 5.98 10.18
C THR A 19 -1.49 6.03 10.13
N LYS A 20 -0.87 6.07 11.30
CA LYS A 20 0.56 5.80 11.45
C LYS A 20 0.69 4.28 11.56
N PHE A 21 1.45 3.69 10.65
CA PHE A 21 1.81 2.29 10.72
C PHE A 21 3.05 2.13 11.58
N THR A 22 3.03 1.13 12.46
CA THR A 22 4.25 0.66 13.13
C THR A 22 5.22 0.06 12.11
N GLN A 23 6.48 -0.14 12.50
CA GLN A 23 7.46 -0.77 11.62
C GLN A 23 7.00 -2.18 11.22
N GLU A 24 6.57 -2.99 12.19
CA GLU A 24 6.04 -4.34 11.96
C GLU A 24 4.85 -4.35 10.96
N GLN A 25 3.93 -3.39 11.08
CA GLN A 25 2.83 -3.26 10.11
C GLN A 25 3.35 -2.95 8.71
N LYS A 26 4.36 -2.06 8.56
CA LYS A 26 4.95 -1.74 7.26
C LYS A 26 5.67 -2.94 6.67
N ASP A 27 6.44 -3.68 7.46
CA ASP A 27 7.15 -4.88 7.03
C ASP A 27 6.16 -5.95 6.51
N LYS A 28 5.08 -6.19 7.28
CA LYS A 28 3.99 -7.06 6.83
C LYS A 28 3.34 -6.57 5.53
N MET A 29 3.04 -5.27 5.44
CA MET A 29 2.42 -4.66 4.24
C MET A 29 3.36 -4.72 3.03
N PHE A 30 4.66 -4.57 3.23
CA PHE A 30 5.68 -4.67 2.20
C PHE A 30 5.80 -6.09 1.68
N ASN A 31 5.96 -7.08 2.58
CA ASN A 31 6.05 -8.49 2.19
C ASN A 31 4.80 -8.95 1.43
N PHE A 32 3.62 -8.47 1.86
CA PHE A 32 2.38 -8.70 1.11
C PHE A 32 2.42 -8.06 -0.28
N ALA A 33 2.88 -6.81 -0.38
CA ALA A 33 2.95 -6.08 -1.64
C ALA A 33 3.92 -6.71 -2.65
N GLU A 34 5.08 -7.16 -2.20
CA GLU A 34 6.06 -7.93 -2.99
C GLU A 34 5.41 -9.21 -3.53
N LYS A 35 4.74 -9.98 -2.66
CA LYS A 35 4.09 -11.25 -3.01
C LYS A 35 3.00 -11.08 -4.08
N VAL A 36 2.24 -10.00 -4.04
CA VAL A 36 1.18 -9.72 -5.04
C VAL A 36 1.64 -8.82 -6.19
N GLY A 37 2.94 -8.53 -6.28
CA GLY A 37 3.54 -7.72 -7.35
C GLY A 37 3.01 -6.29 -7.41
N TRP A 38 2.70 -5.70 -6.25
CA TRP A 38 2.18 -4.34 -6.10
C TRP A 38 0.85 -4.10 -6.84
N LYS A 39 0.15 -5.16 -7.25
CA LYS A 39 -1.13 -5.12 -7.97
C LYS A 39 -2.26 -5.65 -7.10
N PHE A 40 -3.31 -4.83 -7.01
CA PHE A 40 -4.47 -5.16 -6.21
C PHE A 40 -5.57 -5.77 -7.10
N GLN A 41 -5.59 -7.11 -7.23
CA GLN A 41 -6.53 -7.84 -8.09
C GLN A 41 -7.76 -8.36 -7.32
N LYS A 42 -8.85 -8.67 -8.03
CA LYS A 42 -10.07 -9.25 -7.43
C LYS A 42 -9.85 -10.64 -6.81
N GLN A 43 -8.96 -11.45 -7.35
CA GLN A 43 -8.69 -12.79 -6.81
C GLN A 43 -7.98 -12.73 -5.44
N GLU A 44 -7.09 -11.76 -5.28
CA GLU A 44 -6.39 -11.49 -4.02
C GLU A 44 -7.29 -10.81 -2.99
N GLU A 45 -8.54 -10.50 -3.33
CA GLU A 45 -9.44 -9.74 -2.48
C GLU A 45 -9.68 -10.44 -1.14
N SER A 46 -9.87 -11.76 -1.14
CA SER A 46 -10.02 -12.58 0.07
C SER A 46 -8.74 -12.59 0.92
N LEU A 47 -7.57 -12.72 0.29
CA LEU A 47 -6.27 -12.70 0.98
C LEU A 47 -6.01 -11.34 1.62
N VAL A 48 -6.32 -10.26 0.91
CA VAL A 48 -6.21 -8.92 1.47
C VAL A 48 -7.20 -8.73 2.61
N GLN A 49 -8.41 -9.29 2.52
CA GLN A 49 -9.41 -9.17 3.59
C GLN A 49 -8.86 -9.75 4.90
N GLN A 50 -8.30 -10.97 4.84
CA GLN A 50 -7.70 -11.66 5.98
C GLN A 50 -6.47 -10.89 6.50
N PHE A 51 -5.57 -10.51 5.61
CA PHE A 51 -4.38 -9.75 5.98
C PHE A 51 -4.73 -8.42 6.66
N CYS A 52 -5.67 -7.66 6.10
CA CYS A 52 -6.18 -6.42 6.66
C CYS A 52 -6.79 -6.60 8.06
N GLN A 53 -7.48 -7.70 8.31
CA GLN A 53 -8.00 -8.03 9.64
C GLN A 53 -6.87 -8.33 10.62
N GLU A 54 -5.85 -9.08 10.20
CA GLU A 54 -4.69 -9.42 11.04
C GLU A 54 -3.92 -8.16 11.50
N ILE A 55 -3.60 -7.25 10.59
CA ILE A 55 -2.80 -6.05 10.91
C ILE A 55 -3.65 -4.86 11.38
N GLY A 56 -4.98 -4.98 11.37
CA GLY A 56 -5.90 -3.90 11.73
C GLY A 56 -5.95 -2.74 10.72
N VAL A 57 -5.62 -2.97 9.45
CA VAL A 57 -5.57 -1.93 8.41
C VAL A 57 -6.73 -2.07 7.45
N LYS A 58 -7.39 -0.97 7.08
CA LYS A 58 -8.48 -1.00 6.09
C LYS A 58 -7.95 -1.32 4.69
N ARG A 59 -8.69 -2.13 3.94
CA ARG A 59 -8.40 -2.46 2.53
C ARG A 59 -8.05 -1.24 1.68
N ARG A 60 -8.85 -0.17 1.78
CA ARG A 60 -8.64 1.06 1.02
C ARG A 60 -7.31 1.72 1.36
N VAL A 61 -6.89 1.63 2.62
CA VAL A 61 -5.64 2.21 3.11
C VAL A 61 -4.44 1.41 2.60
N LEU A 62 -4.48 0.07 2.67
CA LEU A 62 -3.46 -0.79 2.09
C LEU A 62 -3.32 -0.57 0.57
N LYS A 63 -4.44 -0.47 -0.16
CA LYS A 63 -4.43 -0.17 -1.60
C LYS A 63 -3.73 1.16 -1.90
N VAL A 64 -4.08 2.23 -1.18
CA VAL A 64 -3.42 3.55 -1.36
C VAL A 64 -1.96 3.49 -0.96
N TRP A 65 -1.63 2.79 0.13
CA TRP A 65 -0.25 2.61 0.59
C TRP A 65 0.58 1.91 -0.49
N MET A 66 0.11 0.80 -1.05
CA MET A 66 0.81 0.10 -2.13
C MET A 66 0.97 0.98 -3.37
N HIS A 67 -0.05 1.76 -3.74
CA HIS A 67 0.03 2.68 -4.87
C HIS A 67 1.09 3.78 -4.66
N ASN A 68 1.17 4.31 -3.44
CA ASN A 68 2.14 5.34 -3.07
C ASN A 68 3.56 4.76 -3.01
N ASN A 69 3.70 3.59 -2.40
CA ASN A 69 4.98 2.95 -2.12
C ASN A 69 5.61 2.27 -3.35
N LYS A 70 4.79 1.81 -4.32
CA LYS A 70 5.25 1.12 -5.54
C LYS A 70 6.42 1.83 -6.23
N HIS A 71 6.37 3.15 -6.39
CA HIS A 71 7.43 3.89 -7.08
C HIS A 71 8.60 4.28 -6.18
N ASN A 72 8.36 4.44 -4.88
CA ASN A 72 9.40 4.83 -3.92
C ASN A 72 10.29 3.63 -3.52
N LEU A 73 9.71 2.45 -3.34
CA LEU A 73 10.47 1.24 -2.97
C LEU A 73 11.18 0.59 -4.14
N ALA A 74 10.63 0.68 -5.36
CA ALA A 74 11.36 0.27 -6.56
C ALA A 74 12.68 1.05 -6.74
N LYS A 75 12.69 2.35 -6.39
CA LYS A 75 13.92 3.17 -6.40
C LYS A 75 14.87 2.81 -5.27
N LYS A 76 14.37 2.37 -4.12
CA LYS A 76 15.19 1.98 -2.97
C LYS A 76 15.94 0.66 -3.22
N GLN A 77 15.29 -0.32 -3.86
CA GLN A 77 15.95 -1.56 -4.30
C GLN A 77 17.02 -1.30 -5.37
N LEU A 78 16.80 -0.34 -6.28
CA LEU A 78 17.79 0.03 -7.30
C LEU A 78 18.98 0.83 -6.75
N GLN A 79 18.91 1.37 -5.53
CA GLN A 79 20.03 2.07 -4.89
C GLN A 79 20.89 1.15 -4.01
N ASP A 80 20.35 0.05 -3.51
CA ASP A 80 21.13 -0.96 -2.77
C ASP A 80 22.07 -1.77 -3.69
N GLU A 81 21.75 -1.89 -4.99
CA GLU A 81 22.55 -2.61 -6.00
C GLU A 81 23.59 -1.74 -6.74
N HIS A 82 23.87 -0.51 -6.29
CA HIS A 82 24.91 0.34 -6.93
C HIS A 82 26.01 0.84 -6.00
N THR A 83 26.18 0.24 -4.81
CA THR A 83 27.28 0.61 -3.89
C THR A 83 28.13 -0.57 -3.43
N THR A 84 28.24 -1.64 -4.21
CA THR A 84 29.26 -2.69 -3.95
C THR A 84 29.83 -3.25 -5.25
N ALA A 85 30.31 -2.38 -6.15
CA ALA A 85 31.09 -2.86 -7.30
C ALA A 85 32.10 -1.85 -7.90
N ASN A 86 32.44 -0.72 -7.27
CA ASN A 86 33.46 0.20 -7.83
C ASN A 86 34.16 1.08 -6.77
N HIS A 87 34.92 0.48 -5.85
CA HIS A 87 35.96 1.23 -5.12
C HIS A 87 37.25 0.42 -5.10
N LEU A 88 38.02 0.61 -6.18
CA LEU A 88 39.44 0.24 -6.22
C LEU A 88 40.22 1.49 -5.80
N PRO A 89 40.92 1.52 -4.66
CA PRO A 89 41.88 2.58 -4.40
C PRO A 89 43.08 2.32 -5.32
N THR A 90 43.36 3.24 -6.25
CA THR A 90 44.64 3.28 -6.97
C THR A 90 45.62 4.17 -6.17
N PRO A 91 46.93 3.88 -6.21
CA PRO A 91 47.92 4.41 -5.27
C PRO A 91 48.15 5.91 -5.38
#